data_AF-A0A2V9ZZF2-F1
#
_entry.id   AF-A0A2V9ZZF2-F1
#
_cell.length_a   1.000
_cell.length_b   1.000
_cell.length_c   1.000
_cell.angle_alpha   90.00
_cell.angle_beta   90.00
_cell.angle_gamma   90.00
#
_symmetry.space_group_name_H-M   'P 1'
#
loop_
_entity.id
_entity.type
_entity.pdbx_description
1 polymer ?
#
loop_
_entity_poly.entity_id
_entity_poly.type
_entity_poly.pdbx_seq_one_letter_code
_entity_poly.pdbx_strand_id
1 'polypeptide(L)' 'MDERELANHVLTIVDQTAYRISARRILGVHLSVGGRRGFNLDRLHSVFTDVSRGTVAEGAR' A
#
# COMPACT_ATOMS: atom_id res chain seq x y z
N MET A 1 -5.40 -1.79 14.45
CA MET A 1 -4.96 -1.49 13.09
C MET A 1 -5.93 -0.54 12.43
N ASP A 2 -5.55 0.74 12.41
CA ASP A 2 -6.23 1.79 11.65
C ASP A 2 -5.78 1.78 10.17
N GLU A 3 -6.34 2.67 9.34
CA GLU A 3 -5.99 2.75 7.91
C GLU A 3 -4.51 3.11 7.67
N ARG A 4 -3.88 3.88 8.57
CA ARG A 4 -2.48 4.29 8.42
C ARG A 4 -1.53 3.16 8.76
N GLU A 5 -1.82 2.45 9.83
CA GLU A 5 -1.09 1.25 10.24
C GLU A 5 -1.22 0.16 9.17
N LEU A 6 -2.41 -0.02 8.58
CA LEU A 6 -2.60 -0.91 7.43
C LEU A 6 -1.80 -0.46 6.21
N ALA A 7 -1.86 0.82 5.82
CA ALA A 7 -1.13 1.34 4.67
C ALA A 7 0.40 1.17 4.81
N ASN A 8 0.95 1.44 6.00
CA ASN A 8 2.37 1.21 6.30
C ASN A 8 2.75 -0.27 6.23
N HIS A 9 1.87 -1.15 6.72
CA HIS A 9 2.09 -2.59 6.65
C HIS A 9 2.11 -3.07 5.19
N VAL A 10 1.18 -2.60 4.36
CA VAL A 10 1.15 -2.89 2.93
C VAL A 10 2.42 -2.39 2.24
N LEU A 11 2.83 -1.15 2.50
CA LEU A 11 4.04 -0.58 1.92
C LEU A 11 5.29 -1.42 2.26
N THR A 12 5.40 -1.87 3.51
CA THR A 12 6.49 -2.78 3.93
C THR A 12 6.53 -4.05 3.09
N ILE A 13 5.36 -4.68 2.85
CA ILE A 13 5.27 -5.90 2.03
C ILE A 13 5.65 -5.61 0.57
N VAL A 14 5.20 -4.48 0.04
CA VAL A 14 5.49 -4.04 -1.33
C VAL A 14 6.99 -3.81 -1.50
N ASP A 15 7.64 -3.09 -0.58
CA ASP A 15 9.07 -2.81 -0.64
C ASP A 15 9.91 -4.09 -0.55
N GLN A 16 9.56 -5.01 0.37
CA GLN A 16 10.23 -6.31 0.47
C GLN A 16 10.10 -7.12 -0.82
N THR A 17 8.91 -7.11 -1.41
CA THR A 17 8.64 -7.83 -2.65
C THR A 17 9.40 -7.19 -3.82
N ALA A 18 9.38 -5.87 -3.93
CA ALA A 18 10.08 -5.10 -4.95
C ALA A 18 11.58 -5.35 -4.87
N TYR A 19 12.15 -5.31 -3.66
CA TYR A 19 13.56 -5.62 -3.42
C TYR A 19 13.92 -7.04 -3.90
N ARG A 20 13.12 -8.05 -3.51
CA ARG A 20 13.37 -9.45 -3.88
C ARG A 20 13.39 -9.69 -5.39
N ILE A 21 12.58 -8.97 -6.15
CA ILE A 21 12.50 -9.12 -7.61
C ILE A 21 13.28 -8.03 -8.37
N SER A 22 14.01 -7.16 -7.66
CA SER A 22 14.70 -6.00 -8.22
C SER A 22 13.79 -5.08 -9.05
N ALA A 23 12.53 -4.94 -8.65
CA ALA A 23 11.59 -4.02 -9.30
C ALA A 23 11.99 -2.58 -9.00
N ARG A 24 12.09 -1.77 -10.06
CA ARG A 24 12.38 -0.32 -9.94
C ARG A 24 11.11 0.51 -9.71
N ARG A 25 9.94 -0.06 -9.98
CA ARG A 25 8.64 0.61 -9.87
C ARG A 25 7.50 -0.40 -9.73
N ILE A 26 6.51 -0.04 -8.94
CA ILE A 26 5.25 -0.77 -8.78
C ILE A 26 4.15 -0.05 -9.57
N LEU A 27 3.36 -0.80 -10.34
CA LEU A 27 2.29 -0.26 -11.18
C LEU A 27 0.93 -0.26 -10.46
N GLY A 28 0.69 -1.24 -9.60
CA GLY A 28 -0.53 -1.32 -8.81
C GLY A 28 -0.45 -2.32 -7.68
N VAL A 29 -1.29 -2.12 -6.67
CA VAL A 29 -1.39 -2.95 -5.46
C VAL A 29 -2.84 -3.34 -5.25
N HIS A 30 -3.13 -4.63 -5.37
CA HIS A 30 -4.46 -5.16 -5.11
C HIS A 30 -4.58 -5.63 -3.66
N LEU A 31 -5.55 -5.08 -2.93
CA LEU A 31 -5.81 -5.39 -1.52
C LEU A 31 -7.19 -6.00 -1.33
N SER A 32 -7.24 -7.22 -0.80
CA SER A 32 -8.47 -7.87 -0.37
C SER A 32 -8.72 -7.58 1.11
N VAL A 33 -9.76 -6.80 1.41
CA VAL A 33 -10.16 -6.48 2.79
C VAL A 33 -11.33 -7.36 3.21
N GLY A 34 -11.16 -8.12 4.29
CA GLY A 34 -12.24 -8.95 4.83
C GLY A 34 -13.41 -8.09 5.34
N GLY A 35 -14.63 -8.38 4.88
CA GLY A 35 -15.83 -7.52 5.04
C GLY A 35 -16.31 -7.23 6.48
N ARG A 36 -15.69 -7.80 7.51
CA ARG A 36 -15.95 -7.43 8.93
C ARG A 36 -15.16 -6.21 9.40
N ARG A 37 -14.14 -5.79 8.65
CA ARG A 37 -13.34 -4.61 8.98
C ARG A 37 -13.94 -3.42 8.23
N GLY A 38 -14.64 -2.54 8.95
CA GLY A 38 -15.27 -1.33 8.40
C GLY A 38 -14.26 -0.26 8.03
N PHE A 39 -13.26 -0.59 7.20
CA PHE A 39 -12.31 0.38 6.68
C PHE A 39 -12.98 1.27 5.64
N ASN A 40 -12.71 2.56 5.73
CA ASN A 40 -13.04 3.47 4.64
C ASN A 40 -11.99 3.30 3.52
N LEU A 41 -12.39 2.72 2.39
CA LEU A 41 -11.48 2.41 1.29
C LEU A 41 -10.89 3.66 0.63
N ASP A 42 -11.67 4.75 0.51
CA ASP A 42 -11.19 6.01 -0.03
C ASP A 42 -10.13 6.63 0.88
N ARG A 43 -10.36 6.57 2.20
CA ARG A 43 -9.39 7.01 3.19
C ARG A 43 -8.13 6.15 3.13
N LEU A 44 -8.27 4.82 3.02
CA LEU A 44 -7.14 3.91 2.91
C LEU A 44 -6.31 4.21 1.66
N HIS A 45 -6.95 4.45 0.51
CA HIS A 45 -6.27 4.82 -0.72
C HIS A 45 -5.54 6.17 -0.60
N SER A 46 -6.18 7.18 0.00
CA SER A 46 -5.56 8.48 0.24
C SER A 46 -4.35 8.37 1.18
N VAL A 47 -4.46 7.59 2.26
CA VAL A 47 -3.36 7.39 3.21
C VAL A 47 -2.23 6.59 2.57
N PHE A 48 -2.54 5.57 1.77
CA PHE A 48 -1.53 4.83 1.00
C PHE A 48 -0.78 5.72 0.01
N THR A 49 -1.49 6.60 -0.69
CA THR A 49 -0.89 7.58 -1.61
C THR A 49 0.06 8.54 -0.89
N ASP A 50 -0.23 8.91 0.36
CA ASP A 50 0.63 9.77 1.16
C ASP A 50 1.91 9.04 1.62
N VAL A 51 1.77 7.84 2.20
CA VAL A 51 2.91 7.09 2.74
C VAL A 51 3.82 6.49 1.66
N SER A 52 3.31 6.30 0.44
CA SER A 52 4.10 5.78 -0.70
C SER A 52 4.92 6.83 -1.43
N ARG A 53 4.84 8.12 -1.06
CA ARG A 53 5.65 9.17 -1.69
C ARG A 53 7.13 8.95 -1.45
N GLY A 54 7.93 9.10 -2.50
CA GLY A 54 9.38 8.87 -2.48
C GLY A 54 9.80 7.41 -2.47
N THR A 55 8.87 6.46 -2.63
CA THR A 55 9.17 5.02 -2.66
C THR A 55 8.97 4.42 -4.05
N VAL A 56 9.31 3.14 -4.22
CA VAL A 56 9.07 2.40 -5.47
C VAL A 56 7.58 2.22 -5.79
N ALA A 57 6.71 2.47 -4.81
CA ALA A 57 5.26 2.40 -4.94
C ALA A 57 4.61 3.76 -5.24
N GLU A 58 5.39 4.84 -5.37
CA GLU A 58 4.85 6.16 -5.72
C GLU A 58 4.08 6.11 -7.05
N GLY A 59 2.81 6.52 -6.99
CA GLY A 59 1.91 6.53 -8.15
C GLY A 59 1.37 5.15 -8.56
N ALA A 60 1.52 4.12 -7.72
CA ALA A 60 0.84 2.85 -7.90
C ALA A 60 -0.68 3.00 -7.76
N ARG A 61 -1.44 2.24 -8.56
CA ARG A 61 -2.91 2.20 -8.52
C ARG A 61 -3.47 1.18 -7.56
#